data_AF-A0A095VT65-F1
#
_entry.id   AF-A0A095VT65-F1
#
_cell.length_a   1.000
_cell.length_b   1.000
_cell.length_c   1.000
_cell.angle_alpha   90.00
_cell.angle_beta   90.00
_cell.angle_gamma   90.00
#
_symmetry.space_group_name_H-M   'P 1'
#
loop_
_entity.id
_entity.type
_entity.pdbx_description
1 polymer ?
#
loop_
_entity_poly.entity_id
_entity_poly.type
_entity_poly.pdbx_seq_one_letter_code
_entity_poly.pdbx_strand_id
1 'polypeptide(L)'
;MKLHRSSLSIAVALAGGVLAGDAAAFEIGPFEATLRSNITLGASWRADDASNGVLSPGNTGGEGRASSSTTDDGNLNYDQGDMYSFRLTGLHDLDLNAGSWGVFGRVKYWYDYALENDEVAHGHAANGYTPGEKLDTSDFEDLAQGKGIELLDAYVYGTFDLGDMPVELRAGNMALNWGESLFIQNGLNVISPFDVTAIRRPGTEIREALLPVGMLYANVGVTYNLTLEAFYQYDWQRTILDECGTYWSAADPYGGGCNYLTGVTSLPDGAQEAAGLTIARAPDDEPDDGGQYGISARYFMDSLNGTELGLYYVNYHSRTPIFSATNTTEAFGQPFLNPAVQPEFFFEFPEDIEVYGFTFATNVGFWAVAGELSYRPDMPLQINTVDLLQSLALGAFAEWSPMTARSLAAGPGAYVAGYDTVEYTQAQVSVIRFFEQVFGADRLSLAAEIGGAWVDGMEDGINYGRSATYGVGDFESFTSPIFGVPVSCNAHPVLATLGVVPNANAEYCTDDGFTTGSSWGYQVRASMEFNDALAGVNLVPSLAWSHDVDGYGPAPNFVEGRQALSVALRADYLNVYRAELAYTSFFGADYNELADRDFLSLSFSVAF
;
A
#
# COMPACT_ATOMS: atom_id res chain seq x y z
N MET A 1 -31.56 -8.40 -4.50
CA MET A 1 -31.54 -7.37 -3.43
C MET A 1 -32.60 -7.65 -2.35
N LYS A 2 -32.31 -8.56 -1.41
CA LYS A 2 -33.07 -8.72 -0.17
C LYS A 2 -32.13 -8.39 0.99
N LEU A 3 -31.88 -7.10 1.22
CA LEU A 3 -31.17 -6.67 2.43
C LEU A 3 -31.98 -7.11 3.66
N HIS A 4 -31.38 -7.94 4.51
CA HIS A 4 -31.95 -8.32 5.79
C HIS A 4 -32.09 -7.07 6.68
N ARG A 5 -33.32 -6.56 6.80
CA ARG A 5 -33.70 -5.38 7.61
C ARG A 5 -33.28 -5.48 9.09
N SER A 6 -32.92 -6.67 9.58
CA SER A 6 -32.50 -6.90 10.96
C SER A 6 -31.10 -6.38 11.27
N SER A 7 -30.16 -6.42 10.33
CA SER A 7 -28.75 -6.10 10.60
C SER A 7 -28.49 -4.59 10.68
N LEU A 8 -29.13 -3.80 9.81
CA LEU A 8 -29.07 -2.32 9.84
C LEU A 8 -29.68 -1.74 11.12
N SER A 9 -30.71 -2.41 11.66
CA SER A 9 -31.43 -1.96 12.85
C SER A 9 -30.59 -2.07 14.14
N ILE A 10 -29.68 -3.05 14.20
CA ILE A 10 -28.80 -3.27 15.36
C ILE A 10 -27.62 -2.31 15.33
N ALA A 11 -27.05 -2.05 14.15
CA ALA A 11 -25.96 -1.10 13.97
C ALA A 11 -26.38 0.35 14.29
N VAL A 12 -27.58 0.76 13.86
CA VAL A 12 -28.15 2.09 14.20
C VAL A 12 -28.51 2.18 15.70
N ALA A 13 -28.91 1.08 16.33
CA ALA A 13 -29.25 1.07 17.76
C ALA A 13 -28.01 1.17 18.67
N LEU A 14 -26.85 0.66 18.24
CA LEU A 14 -25.58 0.81 18.97
C LEU A 14 -25.00 2.24 18.83
N ALA A 15 -25.16 2.86 17.66
CA ALA A 15 -24.76 4.26 17.45
C ALA A 15 -25.63 5.27 18.23
N GLY A 16 -26.90 4.95 18.48
CA GLY A 16 -27.83 5.81 19.24
C GLY A 16 -27.63 5.81 20.76
N GLY A 17 -26.75 4.96 21.31
CA GLY A 17 -26.59 4.74 22.76
C GLY A 17 -25.44 5.47 23.44
N VAL A 18 -24.48 6.03 22.69
CA VAL A 18 -23.35 6.76 23.29
C VAL A 18 -23.73 8.23 23.44
N LEU A 19 -24.15 8.57 24.65
CA LEU A 19 -24.36 9.95 25.08
C LEU A 19 -23.06 10.73 24.87
N ALA A 20 -23.16 11.82 24.11
CA ALA A 20 -22.10 12.80 23.91
C ALA A 20 -21.47 13.22 25.24
N GLY A 21 -20.15 13.11 25.35
CA GLY A 21 -19.38 13.69 26.42
C GLY A 21 -18.06 14.17 25.86
N ASP A 22 -17.90 15.50 25.73
CA ASP A 22 -16.66 16.19 25.35
C ASP A 22 -15.42 15.49 25.91
N ALA A 23 -14.30 15.61 25.18
CA ALA A 23 -13.01 15.02 25.53
C ALA A 23 -12.79 15.16 27.03
N ALA A 24 -12.80 14.01 27.72
CA ALA A 24 -12.83 14.01 29.16
C ALA A 24 -11.44 14.39 29.64
N ALA A 25 -11.27 15.65 30.01
CA ALA A 25 -10.15 16.10 30.81
C ALA A 25 -10.46 15.78 32.28
N PHE A 26 -9.63 14.97 32.92
CA PHE A 26 -9.78 14.62 34.33
C PHE A 26 -8.43 14.45 35.01
N GLU A 27 -8.40 14.62 36.33
CA GLU A 27 -7.16 14.47 37.10
C GLU A 27 -7.03 13.03 37.63
N ILE A 28 -5.89 12.40 37.40
CA ILE A 28 -5.51 11.10 38.00
C ILE A 28 -4.26 11.32 38.86
N GLY A 29 -4.45 11.65 40.14
CA GLY A 29 -3.33 11.92 41.04
C GLY A 29 -2.53 13.14 40.57
N PRO A 30 -1.23 13.02 40.23
CA PRO A 30 -0.43 14.14 39.72
C PRO A 30 -0.62 14.40 38.21
N PHE A 31 -1.38 13.57 37.50
CA PHE A 31 -1.54 13.67 36.05
C PHE A 31 -2.81 14.42 35.65
N GLU A 32 -2.67 15.33 34.70
CA GLU A 32 -3.78 15.81 33.86
C GLU A 32 -3.99 14.79 32.74
N ALA A 33 -5.14 14.11 32.74
CA ALA A 33 -5.49 13.10 31.78
C ALA A 33 -6.43 13.68 30.72
N THR A 34 -6.10 13.49 29.44
CA THR A 34 -7.00 13.80 28.32
C THR A 34 -7.33 12.50 27.59
N LEU A 35 -8.61 12.15 27.55
CA LEU A 35 -9.12 11.04 26.74
C LEU A 35 -9.84 11.60 25.50
N ARG A 36 -9.44 11.14 24.32
CA ARG A 36 -10.15 11.41 23.05
C ARG A 36 -10.57 10.10 22.43
N SER A 37 -11.83 10.01 22.03
CA SER A 37 -12.38 8.80 21.42
C SER A 37 -13.00 9.11 20.07
N ASN A 38 -12.80 8.20 19.11
CA ASN A 38 -13.59 8.18 17.88
C ASN A 38 -14.14 6.77 17.66
N ILE A 39 -15.45 6.68 17.43
CA ILE A 39 -16.11 5.44 17.05
C ILE A 39 -16.70 5.61 15.66
N THR A 40 -16.30 4.76 14.73
CA THR A 40 -16.72 4.79 13.33
C THR A 40 -17.44 3.50 12.94
N LEU A 41 -18.58 3.64 12.26
CA LEU A 41 -19.25 2.56 11.54
C LEU A 41 -19.19 2.88 10.05
N GLY A 42 -18.65 1.98 9.23
CA GLY A 42 -18.49 2.18 7.81
C GLY A 42 -18.86 0.95 7.00
N ALA A 43 -19.28 1.16 5.75
CA ALA A 43 -19.54 0.11 4.78
C ALA A 43 -19.01 0.53 3.39
N SER A 44 -18.52 -0.43 2.62
CA SER A 44 -18.08 -0.22 1.24
C SER A 44 -18.59 -1.31 0.30
N TRP A 45 -18.86 -0.93 -0.94
CA TRP A 45 -19.37 -1.79 -2.00
C TRP A 45 -18.57 -1.65 -3.28
N ARG A 46 -18.32 -2.76 -3.95
CA ARG A 46 -17.82 -2.78 -5.33
C ARG A 46 -18.87 -2.14 -6.25
N ALA A 47 -18.44 -1.24 -7.13
CA ALA A 47 -19.36 -0.49 -8.00
C ALA A 47 -19.33 -0.92 -9.47
N ASP A 48 -18.29 -1.61 -9.93
CA ASP A 48 -18.16 -2.11 -11.30
C ASP A 48 -17.99 -3.63 -11.37
N ASP A 49 -18.26 -4.21 -12.53
CA ASP A 49 -17.96 -5.61 -12.83
C ASP A 49 -16.45 -5.82 -13.00
N ALA A 50 -15.95 -7.02 -12.67
CA ALA A 50 -14.56 -7.39 -12.93
C ALA A 50 -14.22 -7.34 -14.43
N SER A 51 -13.05 -6.79 -14.74
CA SER A 51 -12.57 -6.70 -16.11
C SER A 51 -11.95 -8.02 -16.54
N ASN A 52 -12.37 -8.56 -17.69
CA ASN A 52 -11.68 -9.70 -18.30
C ASN A 52 -10.19 -9.41 -18.59
N GLY A 53 -9.74 -8.14 -18.62
CA GLY A 53 -8.33 -7.79 -18.78
C GLY A 53 -7.43 -8.23 -17.62
N VAL A 54 -8.00 -8.44 -16.43
CA VAL A 54 -7.28 -8.77 -15.19
C VAL A 54 -7.69 -10.12 -14.60
N LEU A 55 -8.49 -10.91 -15.33
CA LEU A 55 -8.88 -12.26 -14.94
C LEU A 55 -8.13 -13.30 -15.78
N SER A 56 -7.71 -14.39 -15.15
CA SER A 56 -7.10 -15.51 -15.84
C SER A 56 -8.11 -16.22 -16.77
N PRO A 57 -7.70 -16.63 -17.99
CA PRO A 57 -8.52 -17.45 -18.86
C PRO A 57 -9.03 -18.73 -18.18
N GLY A 58 -8.21 -19.37 -17.34
CA GLY A 58 -8.54 -20.62 -16.64
C GLY A 58 -9.73 -20.47 -15.69
N ASN A 59 -9.78 -19.36 -14.95
CA ASN A 59 -10.83 -19.06 -13.97
C ASN A 59 -12.15 -18.62 -14.60
N THR A 60 -12.13 -18.22 -15.88
CA THR A 60 -13.27 -17.60 -16.58
C THR A 60 -13.80 -18.45 -17.75
N GLY A 61 -13.33 -19.69 -17.90
CA GLY A 61 -13.72 -20.53 -19.04
C GLY A 61 -13.21 -20.01 -20.39
N GLY A 62 -12.13 -19.23 -20.39
CA GLY A 62 -11.42 -18.73 -21.56
C GLY A 62 -11.76 -17.28 -21.95
N GLU A 63 -12.56 -16.57 -21.17
CA GLU A 63 -12.93 -15.17 -21.47
C GLU A 63 -11.91 -14.14 -20.96
N GLY A 64 -11.19 -14.49 -19.90
CA GLY A 64 -10.12 -13.70 -19.30
C GLY A 64 -8.93 -13.54 -20.23
N ARG A 65 -8.18 -12.45 -20.01
CA ARG A 65 -7.04 -12.01 -20.81
C ARG A 65 -5.81 -11.68 -19.96
N ALA A 66 -5.83 -11.97 -18.66
CA ALA A 66 -4.62 -11.85 -17.84
C ALA A 66 -3.58 -12.90 -18.24
N SER A 67 -2.31 -12.51 -18.11
CA SER A 67 -1.15 -13.35 -18.39
C SER A 67 -0.70 -14.18 -17.18
N SER A 68 -1.35 -13.99 -16.03
CA SER A 68 -1.17 -14.77 -14.80
C SER A 68 -2.52 -15.01 -14.12
N SER A 69 -2.56 -16.02 -13.24
CA SER A 69 -3.67 -16.35 -12.33
C SER A 69 -3.31 -16.08 -10.87
N THR A 70 -2.40 -15.14 -10.64
CA THR A 70 -1.80 -14.89 -9.32
C THR A 70 -2.13 -13.48 -8.80
N THR A 71 -3.17 -12.86 -9.34
CA THR A 71 -3.58 -11.49 -9.07
C THR A 71 -5.11 -11.30 -9.17
N ASP A 72 -5.89 -12.37 -9.39
CA ASP A 72 -7.30 -12.28 -9.75
C ASP A 72 -8.28 -12.77 -8.68
N ASP A 73 -7.83 -13.39 -7.58
CA ASP A 73 -8.71 -13.91 -6.51
C ASP A 73 -9.65 -12.83 -5.97
N GLY A 74 -9.11 -11.64 -5.68
CA GLY A 74 -9.90 -10.52 -5.18
C GLY A 74 -10.94 -10.00 -6.18
N ASN A 75 -10.78 -10.27 -7.48
CA ASN A 75 -11.76 -9.94 -8.51
C ASN A 75 -12.80 -11.05 -8.69
N LEU A 76 -12.37 -12.31 -8.58
CA LEU A 76 -13.24 -13.49 -8.65
C LEU A 76 -14.16 -13.62 -7.44
N ASN A 77 -13.78 -13.06 -6.29
CA ASN A 77 -14.53 -13.17 -5.04
C ASN A 77 -15.66 -12.16 -4.86
N TYR A 78 -15.67 -11.04 -5.60
CA TYR A 78 -16.61 -9.94 -5.37
C TYR A 78 -17.21 -9.42 -6.68
N ASP A 79 -18.53 -9.56 -6.83
CA ASP A 79 -19.26 -9.05 -7.99
C ASP A 79 -19.70 -7.59 -7.81
N GLN A 80 -20.16 -6.96 -8.89
CA GLN A 80 -20.73 -5.63 -8.83
C GLN A 80 -21.87 -5.56 -7.80
N GLY A 81 -21.76 -4.61 -6.87
CA GLY A 81 -22.74 -4.37 -5.81
C GLY A 81 -22.50 -5.21 -4.54
N ASP A 82 -21.50 -6.08 -4.52
CA ASP A 82 -21.13 -6.80 -3.31
C ASP A 82 -20.49 -5.88 -2.28
N MET A 83 -20.85 -6.12 -1.02
CA MET A 83 -20.31 -5.40 0.12
C MET A 83 -19.06 -6.12 0.60
N TYR A 84 -17.89 -5.56 0.33
CA TYR A 84 -16.63 -6.19 0.74
C TYR A 84 -16.18 -5.80 2.15
N SER A 85 -16.80 -4.78 2.76
CA SER A 85 -16.49 -4.33 4.12
C SER A 85 -17.72 -3.75 4.81
N PHE A 86 -17.98 -4.17 6.04
CA PHE A 86 -18.92 -3.53 6.96
C PHE A 86 -18.32 -3.50 8.38
N ARG A 87 -17.63 -2.41 8.69
CA ARG A 87 -16.70 -2.32 9.81
C ARG A 87 -17.17 -1.36 10.89
N LEU A 88 -17.14 -1.82 12.14
CA LEU A 88 -17.13 -0.98 13.35
C LEU A 88 -15.68 -0.81 13.81
N THR A 89 -15.30 0.40 14.20
CA THR A 89 -13.96 0.70 14.71
C THR A 89 -14.05 1.68 15.87
N GLY A 90 -13.25 1.45 16.91
CA GLY A 90 -13.04 2.40 17.99
C GLY A 90 -11.56 2.73 18.13
N LEU A 91 -11.26 4.02 18.23
CA LEU A 91 -9.93 4.54 18.45
C LEU A 91 -9.94 5.44 19.69
N HIS A 92 -9.03 5.17 20.62
CA HIS A 92 -8.97 5.86 21.90
C HIS A 92 -7.55 6.33 22.20
N ASP A 93 -7.38 7.65 22.34
CA ASP A 93 -6.13 8.30 22.70
C ASP A 93 -6.20 8.72 24.17
N LEU A 94 -5.24 8.27 24.99
CA LEU A 94 -5.05 8.69 26.36
C LEU A 94 -3.70 9.39 26.51
N ASP A 95 -3.73 10.66 26.89
CA ASP A 95 -2.56 11.46 27.25
C ASP A 95 -2.58 11.72 28.76
N LEU A 96 -1.51 11.33 29.45
CA LEU A 96 -1.30 11.57 30.89
C LEU A 96 -0.10 12.50 31.06
N ASN A 97 -0.37 13.76 31.42
CA ASN A 97 0.65 14.79 31.54
C ASN A 97 0.94 15.16 33.01
N ALA A 98 2.22 15.16 33.40
CA ALA A 98 2.70 15.56 34.73
C ALA A 98 3.75 16.70 34.65
N GLY A 99 3.45 17.73 33.87
CA GLY A 99 4.29 18.93 33.73
C GLY A 99 5.41 18.74 32.72
N SER A 100 6.56 18.26 33.17
CA SER A 100 7.76 18.10 32.31
C SER A 100 7.90 16.71 31.69
N TRP A 101 6.96 15.81 31.96
CA TRP A 101 6.93 14.45 31.41
C TRP A 101 5.50 13.94 31.35
N GLY A 102 5.27 12.95 30.49
CA GLY A 102 3.97 12.32 30.34
C GLY A 102 4.03 10.96 29.65
N VAL A 103 2.86 10.36 29.50
CA VAL A 103 2.66 9.07 28.84
C VAL A 103 1.51 9.20 27.87
N PHE A 104 1.72 8.72 26.65
CA PHE A 104 0.70 8.65 25.62
C PHE A 104 0.39 7.19 25.28
N GLY A 105 -0.88 6.89 25.06
CA GLY A 105 -1.35 5.58 24.60
C GLY A 105 -2.50 5.70 23.61
N ARG A 106 -2.48 4.89 22.55
CA ARG A 106 -3.55 4.77 21.55
C ARG A 106 -3.97 3.32 21.37
N VAL A 107 -5.25 3.05 21.60
CA VAL A 107 -5.82 1.71 21.40
C VAL A 107 -6.84 1.74 20.28
N LYS A 108 -6.71 0.81 19.33
CA LYS A 108 -7.62 0.56 18.21
C LYS A 108 -8.32 -0.77 18.44
N TYR A 109 -9.62 -0.86 18.18
CA TYR A 109 -10.31 -2.15 18.03
C TYR A 109 -11.27 -2.09 16.86
N TRP A 110 -11.54 -3.24 16.25
CA TRP A 110 -12.47 -3.31 15.12
C TRP A 110 -13.16 -4.65 14.97
N TYR A 111 -14.25 -4.62 14.22
CA TYR A 111 -14.97 -5.78 13.74
C TYR A 111 -15.59 -5.47 12.38
N ASP A 112 -15.15 -6.18 11.35
CA ASP A 112 -15.67 -6.16 9.99
C ASP A 112 -16.56 -7.39 9.77
N TYR A 113 -17.86 -7.14 9.70
CA TYR A 113 -18.84 -8.20 9.56
C TYR A 113 -18.73 -8.91 8.21
N ALA A 114 -18.46 -8.17 7.12
CA ALA A 114 -18.42 -8.75 5.78
C ALA A 114 -17.26 -9.74 5.68
N LEU A 115 -16.06 -9.30 6.07
CA LEU A 115 -14.85 -10.14 6.04
C LEU A 115 -14.96 -11.38 6.97
N GLU A 116 -15.59 -11.26 8.14
CA GLU A 116 -15.73 -12.38 9.09
C GLU A 116 -16.86 -13.38 8.76
N ASN A 117 -17.87 -12.96 7.98
CA ASN A 117 -19.11 -13.71 7.87
C ASN A 117 -19.58 -14.04 6.45
N ASP A 118 -19.19 -13.26 5.46
CA ASP A 118 -19.66 -13.48 4.11
C ASP A 118 -18.84 -14.59 3.44
N GLU A 119 -19.53 -15.41 2.65
CA GLU A 119 -18.92 -16.42 1.79
C GLU A 119 -18.50 -15.74 0.48
N VAL A 120 -17.37 -16.17 -0.08
CA VAL A 120 -16.86 -15.65 -1.34
C VAL A 120 -17.02 -16.67 -2.47
N ALA A 121 -17.11 -16.18 -3.71
CA ALA A 121 -17.44 -17.01 -4.85
C ALA A 121 -16.33 -17.98 -5.28
N HIS A 122 -15.05 -17.62 -5.06
CA HIS A 122 -13.89 -18.38 -5.54
C HIS A 122 -13.05 -18.97 -4.40
N GLY A 123 -12.81 -18.20 -3.33
CA GLY A 123 -11.88 -18.57 -2.25
C GLY A 123 -10.48 -17.99 -2.50
N HIS A 124 -9.47 -18.63 -1.91
CA HIS A 124 -8.07 -18.26 -2.07
C HIS A 124 -7.16 -19.43 -1.71
N ALA A 125 -5.85 -19.26 -1.87
CA ALA A 125 -4.86 -20.30 -1.61
C ALA A 125 -5.01 -21.00 -0.24
N ALA A 126 -5.33 -20.27 0.84
CA ALA A 126 -5.37 -20.85 2.19
C ALA A 126 -6.57 -21.79 2.43
N ASN A 127 -7.68 -21.60 1.72
CA ASN A 127 -8.85 -22.51 1.77
C ASN A 127 -8.93 -23.47 0.58
N GLY A 128 -7.85 -23.55 -0.22
CA GLY A 128 -7.77 -24.41 -1.40
C GLY A 128 -8.76 -24.02 -2.50
N TYR A 129 -8.99 -22.71 -2.69
CA TYR A 129 -9.93 -22.16 -3.66
C TYR A 129 -11.31 -22.81 -3.59
N THR A 130 -11.80 -23.05 -2.36
CA THR A 130 -13.09 -23.72 -2.15
C THR A 130 -14.24 -22.72 -2.34
N PRO A 131 -15.08 -22.86 -3.39
CA PRO A 131 -16.12 -21.89 -3.69
C PRO A 131 -17.25 -21.88 -2.65
N GLY A 132 -17.76 -20.69 -2.32
CA GLY A 132 -18.88 -20.54 -1.39
C GLY A 132 -18.50 -20.79 0.07
N GLU A 133 -17.21 -20.72 0.40
CA GLU A 133 -16.72 -20.69 1.77
C GLU A 133 -16.27 -19.28 2.15
N LYS A 134 -16.09 -19.06 3.45
CA LYS A 134 -15.44 -17.84 3.94
C LYS A 134 -13.96 -17.87 3.59
N LEU A 135 -13.37 -16.69 3.47
CA LEU A 135 -11.92 -16.58 3.49
C LEU A 135 -11.39 -17.14 4.83
N ASP A 136 -10.42 -18.05 4.77
CA ASP A 136 -9.58 -18.35 5.92
C ASP A 136 -8.58 -17.22 6.15
N THR A 137 -8.80 -16.46 7.23
CA THR A 137 -7.97 -15.33 7.64
C THR A 137 -7.11 -15.64 8.86
N SER A 138 -6.96 -16.91 9.27
CA SER A 138 -6.30 -17.26 10.54
C SER A 138 -4.84 -16.85 10.59
N ASP A 139 -4.21 -16.80 9.42
CA ASP A 139 -2.80 -16.51 9.26
C ASP A 139 -2.57 -15.08 8.73
N PHE A 140 -3.62 -14.31 8.45
CA PHE A 140 -3.48 -12.91 8.01
C PHE A 140 -2.79 -12.09 9.09
N GLU A 141 -2.07 -11.05 8.66
CA GLU A 141 -1.50 -10.05 9.57
C GLU A 141 -2.57 -9.50 10.52
N ASP A 142 -2.22 -9.30 11.79
CA ASP A 142 -3.18 -9.02 12.86
C ASP A 142 -4.10 -7.83 12.52
N LEU A 143 -3.56 -6.77 11.89
CA LEU A 143 -4.31 -5.57 11.47
C LEU A 143 -5.20 -5.79 10.23
N ALA A 144 -4.86 -6.77 9.40
CA ALA A 144 -5.61 -7.12 8.19
C ALA A 144 -6.80 -8.05 8.49
N GLN A 145 -6.79 -8.75 9.63
CA GLN A 145 -7.91 -9.60 10.06
C GLN A 145 -9.24 -8.85 10.14
N GLY A 146 -10.35 -9.60 10.04
CA GLY A 146 -11.70 -9.06 10.13
C GLY A 146 -12.06 -8.52 11.52
N LYS A 147 -11.34 -8.89 12.57
CA LYS A 147 -11.52 -8.34 13.92
C LYS A 147 -10.20 -8.30 14.68
N GLY A 148 -10.09 -7.37 15.61
CA GLY A 148 -8.90 -7.28 16.44
C GLY A 148 -8.93 -6.14 17.44
N ILE A 149 -7.89 -6.10 18.26
CA ILE A 149 -7.56 -4.99 19.16
C ILE A 149 -6.05 -4.82 19.11
N GLU A 150 -5.60 -3.58 18.89
CA GLU A 150 -4.18 -3.25 18.74
C GLU A 150 -3.81 -2.07 19.63
N LEU A 151 -2.63 -2.14 20.24
CA LEU A 151 -2.01 -1.01 20.89
C LEU A 151 -1.10 -0.35 19.86
N LEU A 152 -1.56 0.76 19.28
CA LEU A 152 -0.79 1.53 18.33
C LEU A 152 0.30 2.29 19.09
N ASP A 153 0.14 3.60 19.26
CA ASP A 153 1.15 4.41 19.93
C ASP A 153 1.16 4.10 21.44
N ALA A 154 2.36 3.95 22.00
CA ALA A 154 2.57 3.76 23.43
C ALA A 154 3.98 4.25 23.80
N TYR A 155 4.08 5.48 24.28
CA TYR A 155 5.38 6.08 24.58
C TYR A 155 5.35 6.99 25.80
N VAL A 156 6.53 7.14 26.41
CA VAL A 156 6.79 8.16 27.42
C VAL A 156 7.49 9.34 26.75
N TYR A 157 7.19 10.55 27.19
CA TYR A 157 7.84 11.75 26.70
C TYR A 157 8.27 12.66 27.86
N GLY A 158 9.30 13.47 27.61
CA GLY A 158 9.82 14.42 28.58
C GLY A 158 10.41 15.65 27.91
N THR A 159 10.18 16.80 28.52
CA THR A 159 10.63 18.10 28.02
C THR A 159 11.42 18.83 29.10
N PHE A 160 12.59 19.37 28.74
CA PHE A 160 13.43 20.15 29.65
C PHE A 160 14.32 21.11 28.88
N ASP A 161 14.90 22.10 29.57
CA ASP A 161 15.84 23.04 28.96
C ASP A 161 17.29 22.64 29.24
N LEU A 162 18.11 22.55 28.20
CA LEU A 162 19.57 22.44 28.29
C LEU A 162 20.21 23.81 28.04
N GLY A 163 20.33 24.61 29.09
CA GLY A 163 20.69 26.03 28.95
C GLY A 163 19.50 26.80 28.37
N ASP A 164 19.68 27.40 27.20
CA ASP A 164 18.61 28.09 26.47
C ASP A 164 17.97 27.20 25.37
N MET A 165 18.40 25.93 25.26
CA MET A 165 17.92 24.99 24.24
C MET A 165 16.80 24.12 24.81
N PRO A 166 15.54 24.26 24.37
CA PRO A 166 14.49 23.32 24.74
C PRO A 166 14.78 21.95 24.10
N VAL A 167 14.61 20.89 24.89
CA VAL A 167 14.81 19.50 24.49
C VAL A 167 13.55 18.71 24.78
N GLU A 168 13.10 17.93 23.80
CA GLU A 168 12.09 16.89 23.95
C GLU A 168 12.72 15.53 23.68
N LEU A 169 12.44 14.56 24.56
CA LEU A 169 12.78 13.16 24.38
C LEU A 169 11.51 12.32 24.41
N ARG A 170 11.43 11.31 23.53
CA ARG A 170 10.39 10.28 23.54
C ARG A 170 11.00 8.89 23.47
N ALA A 171 10.35 7.92 24.10
CA ALA A 171 10.74 6.52 24.03
C ALA A 171 9.51 5.61 24.07
N GLY A 172 9.41 4.69 23.12
CA GLY A 172 8.30 3.73 23.01
C GLY A 172 7.85 3.56 21.56
N ASN A 173 6.65 3.01 21.38
CA ASN A 173 6.05 2.82 20.08
C ASN A 173 5.41 4.14 19.64
N MET A 174 5.89 4.73 18.54
CA MET A 174 5.33 5.97 18.00
C MET A 174 5.47 6.02 16.49
N ALA A 175 4.61 6.80 15.84
CA ALA A 175 4.77 7.13 14.43
C ALA A 175 5.58 8.43 14.24
N LEU A 176 6.46 8.47 13.24
CA LEU A 176 7.27 9.65 12.91
C LEU A 176 7.12 10.00 11.43
N ASN A 177 6.87 11.29 11.16
CA ASN A 177 6.71 11.84 9.82
C ASN A 177 7.64 13.06 9.65
N TRP A 178 8.52 13.00 8.66
CA TRP A 178 9.49 14.04 8.33
C TRP A 178 9.30 14.68 6.94
N GLY A 179 8.35 14.20 6.13
CA GLY A 179 8.10 14.67 4.77
C GLY A 179 7.08 15.81 4.68
N GLU A 180 7.16 16.55 3.58
CA GLU A 180 6.27 17.67 3.22
C GLU A 180 5.23 17.26 2.16
N SER A 181 5.31 16.02 1.67
CA SER A 181 4.34 15.46 0.74
C SER A 181 2.91 15.48 1.28
N LEU A 182 1.94 15.79 0.42
CA LEU A 182 0.52 15.74 0.78
C LEU A 182 -0.15 14.44 0.34
N PHE A 183 0.27 13.90 -0.80
CA PHE A 183 -0.40 12.78 -1.47
C PHE A 183 0.58 11.76 -2.07
N ILE A 184 1.70 12.21 -2.64
CA ILE A 184 2.63 11.33 -3.35
C ILE A 184 3.55 10.61 -2.35
N GLN A 185 3.53 9.27 -2.38
CA GLN A 185 4.27 8.43 -1.44
C GLN A 185 5.74 8.24 -1.86
N ASN A 186 6.50 7.43 -1.11
CA ASN A 186 7.90 7.07 -1.40
C ASN A 186 8.95 8.22 -1.25
N GLY A 187 8.52 9.36 -0.70
CA GLY A 187 9.37 10.47 -0.25
C GLY A 187 10.13 10.19 1.05
N LEU A 188 10.24 11.18 1.93
CA LEU A 188 10.85 11.08 3.27
C LEU A 188 9.93 10.41 4.30
N ASN A 189 8.67 10.20 3.95
CA ASN A 189 7.67 9.50 4.77
C ASN A 189 7.83 7.98 4.73
N VAL A 190 9.07 7.52 4.90
CA VAL A 190 9.42 6.09 4.94
C VAL A 190 9.63 5.56 6.35
N ILE A 191 9.84 6.43 7.35
CA ILE A 191 10.25 6.06 8.72
C ILE A 191 9.22 5.16 9.42
N SER A 192 7.93 5.43 9.21
CA SER A 192 6.85 4.64 9.77
C SER A 192 6.18 3.78 8.67
N PRO A 193 5.89 2.50 8.94
CA PRO A 193 5.11 1.65 8.03
C PRO A 193 3.67 2.13 7.94
N PHE A 194 2.96 1.60 6.93
CA PHE A 194 1.54 1.88 6.71
C PHE A 194 0.68 0.63 6.85
N ASP A 195 -0.56 0.81 7.32
CA ASP A 195 -1.65 -0.14 7.16
C ASP A 195 -2.45 0.25 5.92
N VAL A 196 -2.13 -0.38 4.78
CA VAL A 196 -2.78 -0.10 3.49
C VAL A 196 -4.26 -0.51 3.53
N THR A 197 -4.57 -1.59 4.25
CA THR A 197 -5.95 -2.07 4.44
C THR A 197 -6.80 -1.01 5.13
N ALA A 198 -6.25 -0.30 6.11
CA ALA A 198 -6.93 0.78 6.80
C ALA A 198 -7.29 1.94 5.85
N ILE A 199 -6.38 2.36 4.96
CA ILE A 199 -6.61 3.45 4.00
C ILE A 199 -7.79 3.15 3.06
N ARG A 200 -8.01 1.88 2.73
CA ARG A 200 -9.05 1.40 1.82
C ARG A 200 -10.36 1.01 2.53
N ARG A 201 -10.38 1.02 3.86
CA ARG A 201 -11.56 0.76 4.71
C ARG A 201 -12.40 2.03 4.92
N PRO A 202 -13.74 1.89 5.02
CA PRO A 202 -14.64 3.04 5.13
C PRO A 202 -14.51 3.78 6.47
N GLY A 203 -14.32 5.10 6.40
CA GLY A 203 -14.33 5.98 7.58
C GLY A 203 -13.07 5.94 8.45
N THR A 204 -12.00 5.33 7.97
CA THR A 204 -10.70 5.25 8.66
C THR A 204 -10.06 6.63 8.81
N GLU A 205 -9.40 6.85 9.95
CA GLU A 205 -8.54 8.03 10.16
C GLU A 205 -7.09 7.79 9.75
N ILE A 206 -6.38 8.85 9.31
CA ILE A 206 -4.96 8.77 8.91
C ILE A 206 -4.08 8.17 10.02
N ARG A 207 -4.39 8.47 11.29
CA ARG A 207 -3.66 7.94 12.45
C ARG A 207 -3.89 6.45 12.72
N GLU A 208 -4.86 5.82 12.05
CA GLU A 208 -4.98 4.36 12.04
C GLU A 208 -4.12 3.71 10.96
N ALA A 209 -3.74 4.47 9.93
CA ALA A 209 -3.00 3.99 8.78
C ALA A 209 -1.49 4.17 8.94
N LEU A 210 -1.02 5.13 9.74
CA LEU A 210 0.41 5.28 10.03
C LEU A 210 0.77 4.44 11.27
N LEU A 211 1.59 3.42 11.08
CA LEU A 211 1.88 2.45 12.12
C LEU A 211 3.05 2.89 13.01
N PRO A 212 2.91 2.79 14.34
CA PRO A 212 3.97 3.12 15.26
C PRO A 212 4.99 1.98 15.36
N VAL A 213 6.25 2.36 15.58
CA VAL A 213 7.37 1.42 15.73
C VAL A 213 8.14 1.77 16.99
N GLY A 214 8.72 0.77 17.67
CA GLY A 214 9.55 0.98 18.84
C GLY A 214 10.78 1.85 18.53
N MET A 215 10.85 3.05 19.12
CA MET A 215 11.97 3.97 18.89
C MET A 215 12.30 4.87 20.08
N LEU A 216 13.53 5.40 20.03
CA LEU A 216 13.96 6.57 20.79
C LEU A 216 13.96 7.78 19.85
N TYR A 217 13.43 8.90 20.31
CA TYR A 217 13.37 10.14 19.55
C TYR A 217 13.84 11.32 20.39
N ALA A 218 14.58 12.23 19.78
CA ALA A 218 15.04 13.47 20.39
C ALA A 218 14.80 14.65 19.46
N ASN A 219 14.30 15.76 20.00
CA ASN A 219 14.14 17.04 19.34
C ASN A 219 14.82 18.12 20.17
N VAL A 220 15.69 18.91 19.57
CA VAL A 220 16.49 19.94 20.23
C VAL A 220 16.37 21.26 19.48
N GLY A 221 15.77 22.27 20.11
CA GLY A 221 15.81 23.65 19.64
C GLY A 221 17.17 24.26 19.92
N VAL A 222 18.12 24.12 19.00
CA VAL A 222 19.52 24.56 19.18
C VAL A 222 19.62 26.09 19.23
N THR A 223 18.84 26.78 18.41
CA THR A 223 18.69 28.24 18.43
C THR A 223 17.21 28.59 18.21
N TYR A 224 16.87 29.88 18.21
CA TYR A 224 15.51 30.34 17.90
C TYR A 224 15.03 29.99 16.47
N ASN A 225 15.94 29.57 15.60
CA ASN A 225 15.67 29.28 14.19
C ASN A 225 16.32 27.98 13.69
N LEU A 226 16.93 27.17 14.55
CA LEU A 226 17.53 25.89 14.18
C LEU A 226 17.05 24.82 15.16
N THR A 227 16.41 23.79 14.61
CA THR A 227 16.00 22.59 15.31
C THR A 227 16.76 21.39 14.75
N LEU A 228 17.25 20.53 15.64
CA LEU A 228 17.81 19.23 15.28
C LEU A 228 16.92 18.13 15.83
N GLU A 229 16.64 17.12 15.00
CA GLU A 229 15.93 15.92 15.44
C GLU A 229 16.78 14.68 15.14
N ALA A 230 16.60 13.65 15.95
CA ALA A 230 17.21 12.35 15.72
C ALA A 230 16.31 11.24 16.23
N PHE A 231 16.33 10.09 15.56
CA PHE A 231 15.69 8.88 16.06
C PHE A 231 16.59 7.66 15.92
N TYR A 232 16.31 6.65 16.73
CA TYR A 232 16.84 5.30 16.62
C TYR A 232 15.71 4.31 16.85
N GLN A 233 15.39 3.48 15.86
CA GLN A 233 14.42 2.39 15.96
C GLN A 233 15.13 1.15 16.49
N TYR A 234 14.48 0.45 17.44
CA TYR A 234 14.98 -0.78 18.05
C TYR A 234 14.06 -1.98 17.75
N ASP A 235 13.14 -1.78 16.83
CA ASP A 235 12.06 -2.67 16.41
C ASP A 235 11.83 -2.39 14.92
N TRP A 236 11.57 -3.44 14.14
CA TRP A 236 11.20 -3.31 12.74
C TRP A 236 9.77 -3.80 12.52
N GLN A 237 9.05 -3.12 11.64
CA GLN A 237 7.67 -3.47 11.29
C GLN A 237 7.48 -3.29 9.79
N ARG A 238 6.86 -4.30 9.16
CA ARG A 238 6.46 -4.27 7.75
C ARG A 238 5.21 -3.40 7.53
N THR A 239 5.02 -3.00 6.29
CA THR A 239 3.76 -2.41 5.80
C THR A 239 2.73 -3.53 5.69
N ILE A 240 1.53 -3.29 6.23
CA ILE A 240 0.43 -4.24 6.11
C ILE A 240 -0.25 -4.01 4.76
N LEU A 241 -0.22 -5.04 3.91
CA LEU A 241 -0.83 -5.04 2.58
C LEU A 241 -2.22 -5.67 2.62
N ASP A 242 -3.00 -5.47 1.56
CA ASP A 242 -4.25 -6.21 1.38
C ASP A 242 -3.94 -7.69 1.10
N GLU A 243 -4.48 -8.55 1.96
CA GLU A 243 -4.22 -9.99 1.98
C GLU A 243 -4.98 -10.72 0.87
N CYS A 244 -4.49 -11.90 0.46
CA CYS A 244 -5.04 -12.66 -0.65
C CYS A 244 -6.53 -12.99 -0.49
N GLY A 245 -7.24 -13.06 -1.63
CA GLY A 245 -8.68 -13.27 -1.66
C GLY A 245 -9.54 -12.06 -1.28
N THR A 246 -9.00 -11.04 -0.59
CA THR A 246 -9.75 -9.83 -0.26
C THR A 246 -9.95 -8.92 -1.49
N TYR A 247 -10.97 -8.06 -1.47
CA TYR A 247 -11.31 -7.19 -2.61
C TYR A 247 -10.15 -6.30 -3.06
N TRP A 248 -9.27 -5.88 -2.15
CA TRP A 248 -8.17 -4.97 -2.47
C TRP A 248 -6.83 -5.67 -2.72
N SER A 249 -6.80 -7.01 -2.64
CA SER A 249 -5.61 -7.79 -2.94
C SER A 249 -5.07 -7.44 -4.32
N ALA A 250 -3.81 -7.01 -4.36
CA ALA A 250 -3.11 -6.71 -5.61
C ALA A 250 -2.40 -7.93 -6.19
N ALA A 251 -2.13 -8.94 -5.36
CA ALA A 251 -1.51 -10.19 -5.76
C ALA A 251 -1.86 -11.30 -4.77
N ASP A 252 -2.10 -12.50 -5.28
CA ASP A 252 -2.53 -13.65 -4.48
C ASP A 252 -1.48 -14.25 -3.52
N PRO A 253 -0.15 -14.02 -3.64
CA PRO A 253 0.78 -14.45 -2.61
C PRO A 253 0.88 -13.47 -1.44
N TYR A 254 0.25 -12.29 -1.49
CA TYR A 254 0.32 -11.34 -0.39
C TYR A 254 -0.51 -11.81 0.80
N GLY A 255 0.09 -11.70 1.97
CA GLY A 255 -0.55 -12.08 3.22
C GLY A 255 -0.17 -13.45 3.75
N GLY A 256 -0.62 -13.76 4.95
CA GLY A 256 -0.35 -15.05 5.58
C GLY A 256 -1.37 -16.13 5.20
N GLY A 257 -0.94 -17.39 5.20
CA GLY A 257 -1.75 -18.52 4.75
C GLY A 257 -1.75 -18.72 3.22
N CYS A 258 -1.40 -17.68 2.45
CA CYS A 258 -1.24 -17.69 0.99
C CYS A 258 0.12 -18.30 0.58
N ASN A 259 0.33 -19.56 0.97
CA ASN A 259 1.64 -20.21 1.00
C ASN A 259 2.09 -20.84 -0.33
N TYR A 260 1.42 -20.52 -1.44
CA TYR A 260 1.79 -20.98 -2.77
C TYR A 260 1.14 -20.11 -3.85
N LEU A 261 1.67 -20.21 -5.07
CA LEU A 261 1.14 -19.59 -6.27
C LEU A 261 0.69 -20.65 -7.27
N THR A 262 -0.34 -20.36 -8.04
CA THR A 262 -0.72 -21.16 -9.22
C THR A 262 0.25 -20.89 -10.38
N GLY A 263 0.48 -21.91 -11.22
CA GLY A 263 1.60 -21.93 -12.16
C GLY A 263 1.24 -21.80 -13.65
N VAL A 264 -0.04 -21.86 -14.01
CA VAL A 264 -0.51 -21.78 -15.40
C VAL A 264 -1.79 -20.95 -15.52
N THR A 265 -2.05 -20.37 -16.69
CA THR A 265 -3.27 -19.58 -16.94
C THR A 265 -4.40 -20.36 -17.60
N SER A 266 -4.14 -21.61 -18.03
CA SER A 266 -5.09 -22.39 -18.82
C SER A 266 -6.08 -23.23 -18.00
N LEU A 267 -5.87 -23.34 -16.69
CA LEU A 267 -6.67 -24.15 -15.78
C LEU A 267 -7.21 -23.28 -14.63
N PRO A 268 -8.40 -23.56 -14.08
CA PRO A 268 -8.87 -22.92 -12.87
C PRO A 268 -7.95 -23.20 -11.68
N ASP A 269 -7.80 -22.27 -10.74
CA ASP A 269 -6.85 -22.36 -9.62
C ASP A 269 -7.02 -23.61 -8.76
N GLY A 270 -8.24 -23.93 -8.33
CA GLY A 270 -8.50 -25.16 -7.58
C GLY A 270 -8.17 -26.45 -8.35
N ALA A 271 -8.20 -26.42 -9.70
CA ALA A 271 -7.75 -27.55 -10.52
C ALA A 271 -6.22 -27.63 -10.60
N GLN A 272 -5.52 -26.48 -10.59
CA GLN A 272 -4.07 -26.42 -10.52
C GLN A 272 -3.56 -26.94 -9.18
N GLU A 273 -4.17 -26.50 -8.07
CA GLU A 273 -3.89 -27.00 -6.73
C GLU A 273 -4.09 -28.51 -6.64
N ALA A 274 -5.26 -29.02 -7.08
CA ALA A 274 -5.54 -30.45 -7.07
C ALA A 274 -4.57 -31.27 -7.94
N ALA A 275 -3.97 -30.67 -8.96
CA ALA A 275 -2.96 -31.27 -9.82
C ALA A 275 -1.52 -31.09 -9.31
N GLY A 276 -1.31 -30.31 -8.24
CA GLY A 276 0.01 -29.95 -7.72
C GLY A 276 0.80 -29.02 -8.65
N LEU A 277 0.11 -28.23 -9.49
CA LEU A 277 0.69 -27.23 -10.38
C LEU A 277 0.84 -25.88 -9.65
N THR A 278 1.52 -25.92 -8.51
CA THR A 278 1.68 -24.78 -7.61
C THR A 278 3.11 -24.61 -7.18
N ILE A 279 3.60 -23.37 -7.09
CA ILE A 279 4.95 -23.03 -6.59
C ILE A 279 4.83 -22.67 -5.11
N ALA A 280 5.57 -23.34 -4.25
CA ALA A 280 5.49 -23.13 -2.80
C ALA A 280 6.16 -21.82 -2.37
N ARG A 281 5.64 -21.22 -1.28
CA ARG A 281 6.26 -20.10 -0.58
C ARG A 281 7.12 -20.63 0.57
N ALA A 282 8.38 -20.21 0.61
CA ALA A 282 9.26 -20.35 1.76
C ALA A 282 9.00 -19.20 2.77
N PRO A 283 9.45 -19.33 4.04
CA PRO A 283 9.36 -18.25 5.01
C PRO A 283 9.99 -16.95 4.49
N ASP A 284 9.37 -15.82 4.82
CA ASP A 284 9.89 -14.50 4.48
C ASP A 284 11.26 -14.26 5.14
N ASP A 285 12.11 -13.48 4.48
CA ASP A 285 13.40 -13.00 4.99
C ASP A 285 13.22 -11.58 5.57
N GLU A 286 12.99 -11.53 6.88
CA GLU A 286 12.81 -10.30 7.65
C GLU A 286 14.17 -9.72 8.08
N PRO A 287 14.30 -8.39 8.15
CA PRO A 287 15.52 -7.76 8.59
C PRO A 287 15.64 -7.83 10.12
N ASP A 288 16.84 -7.58 10.63
CA ASP A 288 17.05 -7.38 12.06
C ASP A 288 16.27 -6.13 12.56
N ASP A 289 15.80 -6.15 13.81
CA ASP A 289 15.12 -5.02 14.45
C ASP A 289 15.99 -3.74 14.58
N GLY A 290 17.31 -3.91 14.51
CA GLY A 290 18.32 -2.86 14.70
C GLY A 290 18.55 -2.01 13.45
N GLY A 291 19.69 -1.32 13.38
CA GLY A 291 20.16 -0.69 12.13
C GLY A 291 19.43 0.57 11.67
N GLN A 292 18.25 0.89 12.20
CA GLN A 292 17.40 1.97 11.67
C GLN A 292 17.51 3.27 12.49
N TYR A 293 17.90 4.36 11.84
CA TYR A 293 18.12 5.65 12.50
C TYR A 293 18.04 6.81 11.51
N GLY A 294 17.86 8.02 12.03
CA GLY A 294 17.88 9.21 11.20
C GLY A 294 18.24 10.45 11.98
N ILE A 295 18.70 11.46 11.25
CA ILE A 295 18.96 12.80 11.76
C ILE A 295 18.35 13.83 10.82
N SER A 296 17.85 14.92 11.39
CA SER A 296 17.36 16.06 10.62
C SER A 296 17.83 17.38 11.20
N ALA A 297 17.92 18.38 10.32
CA ALA A 297 18.18 19.77 10.68
C ALA A 297 17.16 20.66 9.97
N ARG A 298 16.35 21.38 10.75
CA ARG A 298 15.33 22.32 10.26
C ARG A 298 15.73 23.73 10.61
N TYR A 299 15.81 24.60 9.61
CA TYR A 299 16.25 25.98 9.74
C TYR A 299 15.17 26.95 9.26
N PHE A 300 14.72 27.82 10.14
CA PHE A 300 13.74 28.87 9.84
C PHE A 300 14.44 30.15 9.34
N MET A 301 14.31 30.43 8.04
CA MET A 301 14.91 31.58 7.38
C MET A 301 14.00 32.81 7.38
N ASP A 302 14.12 33.64 8.40
CA ASP A 302 13.44 34.95 8.47
C ASP A 302 13.70 35.83 7.24
N SER A 303 14.94 35.80 6.73
CA SER A 303 15.37 36.60 5.58
C SER A 303 14.73 36.20 4.25
N LEU A 304 14.15 34.99 4.18
CA LEU A 304 13.50 34.44 2.99
C LEU A 304 11.98 34.29 3.25
N ASN A 305 11.33 35.35 3.71
CA ASN A 305 9.88 35.37 3.96
C ASN A 305 9.40 34.29 4.98
N GLY A 306 10.23 33.97 5.97
CA GLY A 306 9.92 32.91 6.94
C GLY A 306 9.85 31.52 6.31
N THR A 307 10.76 31.23 5.38
CA THR A 307 10.87 29.90 4.75
C THR A 307 11.55 28.93 5.71
N GLU A 308 10.95 27.77 5.93
CA GLU A 308 11.61 26.66 6.60
C GLU A 308 12.38 25.82 5.58
N LEU A 309 13.62 25.46 5.90
CA LEU A 309 14.44 24.53 5.13
C LEU A 309 14.77 23.32 5.99
N GLY A 310 14.59 22.11 5.47
CA GLY A 310 14.95 20.87 6.16
C GLY A 310 16.02 20.09 5.41
N LEU A 311 16.97 19.52 6.13
CA LEU A 311 17.92 18.52 5.64
C LEU A 311 17.76 17.24 6.45
N TYR A 312 17.81 16.09 5.78
CA TYR A 312 17.53 14.80 6.38
C TYR A 312 18.53 13.74 5.92
N TYR A 313 18.82 12.83 6.83
CA TYR A 313 19.46 11.55 6.54
C TYR A 313 18.71 10.46 7.32
N VAL A 314 18.36 9.36 6.65
CA VAL A 314 17.70 8.20 7.22
C VAL A 314 18.37 6.93 6.71
N ASN A 315 18.66 5.98 7.60
CA ASN A 315 18.95 4.59 7.27
C ASN A 315 17.74 3.76 7.74
N TYR A 316 17.10 3.01 6.84
CA TYR A 316 15.95 2.17 7.18
C TYR A 316 16.02 0.81 6.47
N HIS A 317 15.28 -0.17 6.96
CA HIS A 317 15.09 -1.45 6.27
C HIS A 317 13.79 -1.42 5.50
N SER A 318 13.72 -2.07 4.33
CA SER A 318 12.52 -2.05 3.50
C SER A 318 11.30 -2.44 4.34
N ARG A 319 10.21 -1.68 4.20
CA ARG A 319 8.92 -1.98 4.85
C ARG A 319 7.96 -2.64 3.87
N THR A 320 8.32 -2.71 2.61
CA THR A 320 7.54 -3.33 1.54
C THR A 320 8.27 -4.58 1.06
N PRO A 321 7.55 -5.69 0.82
CA PRO A 321 8.19 -6.93 0.43
C PRO A 321 8.77 -6.85 -0.99
N ILE A 322 9.91 -7.48 -1.19
CA ILE A 322 10.50 -7.79 -2.50
C ILE A 322 10.36 -9.29 -2.74
N PHE A 323 9.87 -9.67 -3.91
CA PHE A 323 9.68 -11.05 -4.32
C PHE A 323 11.00 -11.62 -4.85
N SER A 324 11.50 -12.65 -4.17
CA SER A 324 12.71 -13.40 -4.52
C SER A 324 12.45 -14.90 -4.46
N ALA A 325 13.46 -15.70 -4.80
CA ALA A 325 13.27 -17.15 -4.83
C ALA A 325 14.55 -17.96 -4.64
N THR A 326 14.35 -19.24 -4.40
CA THR A 326 15.39 -20.26 -4.31
C THR A 326 15.21 -21.29 -5.41
N ASN A 327 16.30 -21.61 -6.10
CA ASN A 327 16.34 -22.65 -7.11
C ASN A 327 16.00 -24.02 -6.52
N THR A 328 15.37 -24.86 -7.32
CA THR A 328 15.18 -26.28 -6.95
C THR A 328 16.53 -27.00 -6.80
N THR A 329 16.59 -27.97 -5.88
CA THR A 329 17.80 -28.79 -5.64
C THR A 329 17.88 -30.00 -6.56
N GLU A 330 16.76 -30.65 -6.86
CA GLU A 330 16.68 -31.77 -7.80
C GLU A 330 16.08 -31.32 -9.14
N ALA A 331 16.45 -31.99 -10.23
CA ALA A 331 16.01 -31.64 -11.59
C ALA A 331 16.27 -30.17 -11.97
N PHE A 332 17.25 -29.53 -11.35
CA PHE A 332 17.65 -28.15 -11.63
C PHE A 332 17.91 -27.90 -13.13
N GLY A 333 17.40 -26.77 -13.63
CA GLY A 333 17.50 -26.40 -15.03
C GLY A 333 16.59 -27.20 -15.97
N GLN A 334 15.69 -28.02 -15.44
CA GLN A 334 14.63 -28.73 -16.19
C GLN A 334 13.26 -28.16 -15.79
N PRO A 335 12.23 -28.25 -16.66
CA PRO A 335 10.91 -27.76 -16.32
C PRO A 335 10.29 -28.55 -15.18
N PHE A 336 9.59 -27.82 -14.33
CA PHE A 336 8.78 -28.35 -13.26
C PHE A 336 7.63 -29.19 -13.84
N LEU A 337 7.80 -30.51 -13.81
CA LEU A 337 6.75 -31.51 -14.04
C LEU A 337 6.63 -32.49 -12.86
N ASN A 338 7.36 -32.23 -11.77
CA ASN A 338 7.41 -33.10 -10.59
C ASN A 338 7.06 -32.32 -9.31
N PRO A 339 5.80 -32.42 -8.82
CA PRO A 339 5.33 -31.71 -7.62
C PRO A 339 6.11 -32.02 -6.33
N ALA A 340 6.98 -33.04 -6.33
CA ALA A 340 7.78 -33.41 -5.15
C ALA A 340 9.04 -32.54 -4.94
N VAL A 341 9.51 -31.78 -5.94
CA VAL A 341 10.73 -30.95 -5.84
C VAL A 341 10.56 -29.69 -6.67
N GLN A 342 10.39 -28.55 -6.01
CA GLN A 342 10.00 -27.27 -6.64
C GLN A 342 10.97 -26.17 -6.27
N PRO A 343 11.14 -25.12 -7.12
CA PRO A 343 11.64 -23.85 -6.62
C PRO A 343 10.65 -23.30 -5.58
N GLU A 344 11.15 -22.49 -4.67
CA GLU A 344 10.35 -21.80 -3.67
C GLU A 344 10.53 -20.30 -3.87
N PHE A 345 9.44 -19.53 -3.78
CA PHE A 345 9.53 -18.08 -3.70
C PHE A 345 9.39 -17.63 -2.24
N PHE A 346 9.83 -16.43 -1.93
CA PHE A 346 9.63 -15.81 -0.62
C PHE A 346 9.66 -14.30 -0.77
N PHE A 347 9.18 -13.59 0.25
CA PHE A 347 9.38 -12.15 0.32
C PHE A 347 10.58 -11.83 1.19
N GLU A 348 11.44 -10.95 0.72
CA GLU A 348 12.55 -10.40 1.50
C GLU A 348 12.39 -8.89 1.67
N PHE A 349 12.99 -8.37 2.73
CA PHE A 349 12.93 -6.97 3.10
C PHE A 349 14.35 -6.41 3.23
N PRO A 350 14.96 -5.91 2.13
CA PRO A 350 16.37 -5.53 2.13
C PRO A 350 16.72 -4.48 3.19
N GLU A 351 17.88 -4.67 3.83
CA GLU A 351 18.40 -3.82 4.90
C GLU A 351 19.16 -2.59 4.39
N ASP A 352 19.48 -1.67 5.32
CA ASP A 352 20.38 -0.52 5.13
C ASP A 352 20.12 0.37 3.90
N ILE A 353 18.85 0.73 3.68
CA ILE A 353 18.45 1.68 2.63
C ILE A 353 18.68 3.11 3.16
N GLU A 354 19.64 3.81 2.55
CA GLU A 354 19.95 5.20 2.85
C GLU A 354 19.04 6.18 2.09
N VAL A 355 18.54 7.21 2.77
CA VAL A 355 17.78 8.32 2.18
C VAL A 355 18.41 9.65 2.58
N TYR A 356 18.72 10.47 1.57
CA TYR A 356 19.14 11.86 1.74
C TYR A 356 17.97 12.76 1.34
N GLY A 357 17.60 13.70 2.22
CA GLY A 357 16.42 14.54 2.02
C GLY A 357 16.72 16.03 2.07
N PHE A 358 16.01 16.79 1.25
CA PHE A 358 15.89 18.24 1.35
C PHE A 358 14.42 18.64 1.26
N THR A 359 14.00 19.57 2.11
CA THR A 359 12.64 20.13 2.07
C THR A 359 12.66 21.65 2.17
N PHE A 360 11.62 22.29 1.66
CA PHE A 360 11.32 23.68 1.97
C PHE A 360 9.82 23.88 2.19
N ALA A 361 9.45 24.80 3.07
CA ALA A 361 8.07 25.25 3.24
C ALA A 361 8.03 26.78 3.34
N THR A 362 7.18 27.41 2.54
CA THR A 362 7.12 28.88 2.43
C THR A 362 5.73 29.37 2.05
N ASN A 363 5.53 30.69 2.09
CA ASN A 363 4.33 31.34 1.58
C ASN A 363 4.69 32.22 0.37
N VAL A 364 4.04 31.98 -0.77
CA VAL A 364 4.15 32.82 -1.97
C VAL A 364 2.84 33.57 -2.17
N GLY A 365 2.81 34.81 -1.69
CA GLY A 365 1.58 35.60 -1.63
C GLY A 365 0.58 34.96 -0.69
N PHE A 366 -0.48 34.36 -1.25
CA PHE A 366 -1.51 33.68 -0.46
C PHE A 366 -1.48 32.15 -0.58
N TRP A 367 -0.49 31.62 -1.28
CA TRP A 367 -0.29 30.18 -1.46
C TRP A 367 0.74 29.69 -0.45
N ALA A 368 0.37 28.68 0.33
CA ALA A 368 1.36 27.89 1.05
C ALA A 368 1.99 26.94 0.03
N VAL A 369 3.32 26.91 -0.03
CA VAL A 369 4.10 26.10 -0.98
C VAL A 369 5.10 25.30 -0.17
N ALA A 370 5.08 23.98 -0.34
CA ALA A 370 6.05 23.09 0.25
C ALA A 370 6.67 22.22 -0.84
N GLY A 371 7.92 21.83 -0.69
CA GLY A 371 8.58 20.94 -1.64
C GLY A 371 9.57 20.03 -0.95
N GLU A 372 9.79 18.89 -1.58
CA GLU A 372 10.60 17.79 -1.06
C GLU A 372 11.43 17.18 -2.20
N LEU A 373 12.69 16.86 -1.89
CA LEU A 373 13.61 16.11 -2.73
C LEU A 373 14.20 15.00 -1.86
N SER A 374 14.08 13.76 -2.31
CA SER A 374 14.70 12.59 -1.68
C SER A 374 15.58 11.85 -2.68
N TYR A 375 16.70 11.30 -2.19
CA TYR A 375 17.65 10.52 -2.97
C TYR A 375 18.05 9.26 -2.22
N ARG A 376 18.00 8.12 -2.92
CA ARG A 376 18.45 6.80 -2.45
C ARG A 376 19.52 6.29 -3.42
N PRO A 377 20.77 6.10 -2.98
CA PRO A 377 21.82 5.58 -3.85
C PRO A 377 21.63 4.10 -4.20
N ASP A 378 21.09 3.30 -3.27
CA ASP A 378 20.99 1.85 -3.39
C ASP A 378 19.55 1.37 -3.12
N MET A 379 18.57 1.88 -3.88
CA MET A 379 17.18 1.46 -3.74
C MET A 379 16.99 0.05 -4.32
N PRO A 380 16.43 -0.92 -3.57
CA PRO A 380 16.00 -2.19 -4.15
C PRO A 380 14.87 -1.99 -5.16
N LEU A 381 15.08 -2.43 -6.41
CA LEU A 381 14.10 -2.38 -7.48
C LEU A 381 13.71 -3.80 -7.92
N GLN A 382 12.43 -4.14 -7.69
CA GLN A 382 11.84 -5.42 -8.07
C GLN A 382 12.04 -5.71 -9.57
N ILE A 383 12.64 -6.85 -9.87
CA ILE A 383 12.65 -7.46 -11.21
C ILE A 383 11.27 -8.06 -11.47
N ASN A 384 10.82 -8.04 -12.72
CA ASN A 384 9.54 -8.61 -13.11
C ASN A 384 9.39 -10.05 -12.56
N THR A 385 8.33 -10.23 -11.77
CA THR A 385 8.13 -11.48 -11.02
C THR A 385 7.82 -12.65 -11.94
N VAL A 386 7.23 -12.41 -13.11
CA VAL A 386 6.94 -13.46 -14.10
C VAL A 386 8.20 -13.93 -14.79
N ASP A 387 9.10 -13.02 -15.18
CA ASP A 387 10.41 -13.37 -15.73
C ASP A 387 11.21 -14.23 -14.74
N LEU A 388 11.22 -13.81 -13.46
CA LEU A 388 11.88 -14.57 -12.39
C LEU A 388 11.22 -15.95 -12.20
N LEU A 389 9.91 -16.02 -11.98
CA LEU A 389 9.20 -17.28 -11.74
C LEU A 389 9.30 -18.26 -12.91
N GLN A 390 9.13 -17.80 -14.15
CA GLN A 390 9.27 -18.67 -15.31
C GLN A 390 10.70 -19.19 -15.46
N SER A 391 11.72 -18.38 -15.16
CA SER A 391 13.12 -18.85 -15.19
C SER A 391 13.37 -19.99 -14.21
N LEU A 392 12.78 -19.92 -13.01
CA LEU A 392 12.96 -20.89 -11.95
C LEU A 392 12.13 -22.16 -12.18
N ALA A 393 10.88 -21.99 -12.60
CA ALA A 393 9.94 -23.08 -12.83
C ALA A 393 10.29 -23.89 -14.09
N LEU A 394 10.81 -23.25 -15.14
CA LEU A 394 11.12 -23.90 -16.42
C LEU A 394 12.61 -24.19 -16.60
N GLY A 395 13.48 -23.55 -15.82
CA GLY A 395 14.93 -23.69 -15.93
C GLY A 395 15.43 -23.31 -17.33
N ALA A 396 16.27 -24.16 -17.92
CA ALA A 396 16.81 -23.92 -19.26
C ALA A 396 15.74 -23.86 -20.36
N PHE A 397 14.49 -24.25 -20.09
CA PHE A 397 13.40 -24.20 -21.07
C PHE A 397 12.72 -22.82 -21.11
N ALA A 398 12.94 -21.94 -20.12
CA ALA A 398 12.58 -20.52 -20.20
C ALA A 398 13.63 -19.75 -21.02
N GLU A 399 13.82 -20.16 -22.28
CA GLU A 399 14.86 -19.62 -23.18
C GLU A 399 14.67 -18.12 -23.49
N TRP A 400 13.50 -17.56 -23.17
CA TRP A 400 13.15 -16.15 -23.36
C TRP A 400 13.34 -15.29 -22.11
N SER A 401 13.33 -15.88 -20.91
CA SER A 401 13.39 -15.09 -19.68
C SER A 401 14.82 -14.55 -19.48
N PRO A 402 14.98 -13.25 -19.23
CA PRO A 402 16.29 -12.67 -18.93
C PRO A 402 16.87 -13.20 -17.61
N MET A 403 16.03 -13.75 -16.73
CA MET A 403 16.45 -14.33 -15.45
C MET A 403 17.02 -15.74 -15.54
N THR A 404 16.86 -16.43 -16.67
CA THR A 404 17.35 -17.81 -16.84
C THR A 404 18.87 -17.90 -16.66
N ALA A 405 19.63 -16.93 -17.17
CA ALA A 405 21.09 -16.92 -16.98
C ALA A 405 21.48 -16.73 -15.50
N ARG A 406 20.78 -15.83 -14.80
CA ARG A 406 20.98 -15.53 -13.38
C ARG A 406 20.67 -16.76 -12.50
N SER A 407 19.54 -17.41 -12.73
CA SER A 407 19.14 -18.65 -12.05
C SER A 407 20.15 -19.77 -12.30
N LEU A 408 20.53 -20.04 -13.56
CA LEU A 408 21.47 -21.11 -13.91
C LEU A 408 22.87 -20.89 -13.33
N ALA A 409 23.33 -19.64 -13.25
CA ALA A 409 24.62 -19.29 -12.66
C ALA A 409 24.66 -19.48 -11.14
N ALA A 410 23.55 -19.22 -10.45
CA ALA A 410 23.42 -19.42 -9.00
C ALA A 410 23.52 -20.91 -8.62
N GLY A 411 22.93 -21.80 -9.43
CA GLY A 411 23.01 -23.26 -9.26
C GLY A 411 21.90 -23.84 -8.37
N PRO A 412 21.91 -25.17 -8.16
CA PRO A 412 20.82 -25.88 -7.47
C PRO A 412 20.71 -25.49 -6.00
N GLY A 413 19.49 -25.22 -5.51
CA GLY A 413 19.24 -24.82 -4.12
C GLY A 413 19.74 -23.42 -3.76
N ALA A 414 20.23 -22.66 -4.73
CA ALA A 414 20.79 -21.34 -4.48
C ALA A 414 19.72 -20.25 -4.49
N TYR A 415 19.95 -19.23 -3.68
CA TYR A 415 19.22 -17.96 -3.71
C TYR A 415 19.38 -17.27 -5.07
N VAL A 416 18.27 -16.75 -5.59
CA VAL A 416 18.19 -15.93 -6.80
C VAL A 416 17.51 -14.62 -6.42
N ALA A 417 18.29 -13.55 -6.40
CA ALA A 417 17.80 -12.20 -6.09
C ALA A 417 16.76 -11.76 -7.13
N GLY A 418 15.58 -11.38 -6.64
CA GLY A 418 14.49 -10.83 -7.43
C GLY A 418 14.50 -9.30 -7.53
N TYR A 419 15.60 -8.66 -7.16
CA TYR A 419 15.81 -7.22 -7.31
C TYR A 419 17.25 -6.91 -7.70
N ASP A 420 17.46 -5.71 -8.21
CA ASP A 420 18.77 -5.07 -8.28
C ASP A 420 18.72 -3.73 -7.53
N THR A 421 19.87 -3.20 -7.11
CA THR A 421 19.92 -1.87 -6.50
C THR A 421 20.13 -0.80 -7.56
N VAL A 422 19.37 0.29 -7.43
CA VAL A 422 19.36 1.41 -8.39
C VAL A 422 19.46 2.75 -7.67
N GLU A 423 19.92 3.77 -8.38
CA GLU A 423 19.85 5.15 -7.91
C GLU A 423 18.42 5.66 -8.11
N TYR A 424 17.78 6.13 -7.04
CA TYR A 424 16.40 6.64 -7.07
C TYR A 424 16.35 8.07 -6.52
N THR A 425 15.86 9.00 -7.35
CA THR A 425 15.58 10.38 -6.94
C THR A 425 14.10 10.66 -7.06
N GLN A 426 13.49 11.31 -6.07
CA GLN A 426 12.12 11.79 -6.16
C GLN A 426 12.04 13.24 -5.74
N ALA A 427 11.28 14.03 -6.50
CA ALA A 427 11.03 15.43 -6.20
C ALA A 427 9.55 15.76 -6.35
N GLN A 428 9.02 16.56 -5.44
CA GLN A 428 7.63 17.00 -5.46
C GLN A 428 7.44 18.38 -4.86
N VAL A 429 6.37 19.03 -5.29
CA VAL A 429 5.95 20.35 -4.83
C VAL A 429 4.44 20.34 -4.61
N SER A 430 4.07 20.74 -3.40
CA SER A 430 2.71 20.87 -2.92
C SER A 430 2.32 22.33 -2.75
N VAL A 431 1.06 22.65 -3.08
CA VAL A 431 0.49 23.98 -2.90
C VAL A 431 -0.88 23.89 -2.23
N ILE A 432 -1.14 24.79 -1.28
CA ILE A 432 -2.42 24.92 -0.60
C ILE A 432 -2.93 26.36 -0.69
N ARG A 433 -4.22 26.52 -0.97
CA ARG A 433 -4.90 27.81 -1.02
C ARG A 433 -6.34 27.72 -0.51
N PHE A 434 -6.71 28.71 0.29
CA PHE A 434 -8.09 28.92 0.74
C PHE A 434 -8.72 30.12 0.03
N PHE A 435 -9.92 29.94 -0.48
CA PHE A 435 -10.72 31.01 -1.08
C PHE A 435 -12.01 31.16 -0.27
N GLU A 436 -12.22 32.35 0.29
CA GLU A 436 -13.40 32.65 1.08
C GLU A 436 -14.57 33.09 0.17
N GLN A 437 -15.80 32.74 0.56
CA GLN A 437 -17.05 33.20 -0.05
C GLN A 437 -17.16 32.90 -1.55
N VAL A 438 -16.98 31.62 -1.94
CA VAL A 438 -16.97 31.18 -3.33
C VAL A 438 -18.17 30.26 -3.61
N PHE A 439 -18.92 30.53 -4.68
CA PHE A 439 -20.11 29.73 -5.09
C PHE A 439 -21.17 29.52 -3.98
N GLY A 440 -21.25 30.43 -3.01
CA GLY A 440 -22.14 30.30 -1.85
C GLY A 440 -21.60 29.43 -0.72
N ALA A 441 -20.43 28.81 -0.89
CA ALA A 441 -19.67 28.20 0.18
C ALA A 441 -18.96 29.28 1.00
N ASP A 442 -18.81 29.04 2.31
CA ASP A 442 -18.03 29.90 3.19
C ASP A 442 -16.55 29.86 2.81
N ARG A 443 -16.05 28.66 2.49
CA ARG A 443 -14.64 28.45 2.12
C ARG A 443 -14.49 27.34 1.08
N LEU A 444 -13.65 27.59 0.08
CA LEU A 444 -13.08 26.58 -0.82
C LEU A 444 -11.63 26.34 -0.41
N SER A 445 -11.30 25.10 -0.06
CA SER A 445 -9.93 24.63 0.17
C SER A 445 -9.43 23.92 -1.07
N LEU A 446 -8.29 24.34 -1.58
CA LEU A 446 -7.59 23.73 -2.71
C LEU A 446 -6.22 23.26 -2.24
N ALA A 447 -5.90 21.99 -2.47
CA ALA A 447 -4.58 21.41 -2.31
C ALA A 447 -4.19 20.73 -3.63
N ALA A 448 -2.96 20.89 -4.08
CA ALA A 448 -2.46 20.22 -5.26
C ALA A 448 -0.99 19.87 -5.08
N GLU A 449 -0.58 18.76 -5.67
CA GLU A 449 0.80 18.29 -5.65
C GLU A 449 1.19 17.80 -7.04
N ILE A 450 2.41 18.11 -7.46
CA ILE A 450 3.07 17.51 -8.62
C ILE A 450 4.35 16.85 -8.15
N GLY A 451 4.63 15.66 -8.63
CA GLY A 451 5.84 14.93 -8.28
C GLY A 451 6.35 14.09 -9.43
N GLY A 452 7.64 13.77 -9.38
CA GLY A 452 8.31 12.90 -10.33
C GLY A 452 9.41 12.10 -9.66
N ALA A 453 9.69 10.94 -10.24
CA ALA A 453 10.75 10.03 -9.85
C ALA A 453 11.70 9.79 -11.04
N TRP A 454 12.98 9.62 -10.73
CA TRP A 454 14.03 9.29 -11.68
C TRP A 454 14.80 8.08 -11.15
N VAL A 455 14.99 7.09 -12.02
CA VAL A 455 15.64 5.82 -11.72
C VAL A 455 16.82 5.65 -12.68
N ASP A 456 18.01 5.41 -12.14
CA ASP A 456 19.22 5.13 -12.92
C ASP A 456 19.92 3.88 -12.38
N GLY A 457 20.74 3.23 -13.20
CA GLY A 457 21.47 2.00 -12.82
C GLY A 457 20.69 0.69 -13.03
N MET A 458 19.56 0.71 -13.73
CA MET A 458 18.87 -0.51 -14.18
C MET A 458 19.75 -1.31 -15.16
N GLU A 459 19.78 -2.64 -15.03
CA GLU A 459 20.55 -3.53 -15.91
C GLU A 459 19.91 -3.62 -17.31
N ASP A 460 20.72 -3.41 -18.35
CA ASP A 460 20.27 -3.55 -19.74
C ASP A 460 19.77 -4.98 -20.02
N GLY A 461 18.52 -5.10 -20.50
CA GLY A 461 17.91 -6.38 -20.86
C GLY A 461 17.21 -7.10 -19.70
N ILE A 462 17.18 -6.51 -18.50
CA ILE A 462 16.32 -6.96 -17.39
C ILE A 462 15.06 -6.10 -17.35
N ASN A 463 13.90 -6.75 -17.21
CA ASN A 463 12.63 -6.07 -17.02
C ASN A 463 12.38 -5.83 -15.53
N TYR A 464 12.11 -4.59 -15.14
CA TYR A 464 11.81 -4.22 -13.75
C TYR A 464 10.34 -3.86 -13.57
N GLY A 465 9.76 -4.28 -12.44
CA GLY A 465 8.37 -4.03 -12.10
C GLY A 465 7.38 -4.72 -13.05
N ARG A 466 6.25 -4.05 -13.29
CA ARG A 466 5.05 -4.54 -13.98
C ARG A 466 4.35 -5.68 -13.25
N SER A 467 3.04 -5.55 -13.08
CA SER A 467 2.26 -6.61 -12.44
C SER A 467 2.28 -7.92 -13.24
N ALA A 468 2.25 -9.03 -12.51
CA ALA A 468 2.13 -10.37 -13.07
C ALA A 468 0.89 -10.55 -13.95
N THR A 469 -0.18 -9.78 -13.72
CA THR A 469 -1.38 -9.72 -14.58
C THR A 469 -1.03 -9.54 -16.06
N TYR A 470 0.08 -8.84 -16.35
CA TYR A 470 0.50 -8.48 -17.71
C TYR A 470 1.66 -9.33 -18.26
N GLY A 471 2.22 -10.25 -17.48
CA GLY A 471 3.22 -11.21 -17.93
C GLY A 471 4.60 -10.61 -18.25
N VAL A 472 5.36 -11.32 -19.08
CA VAL A 472 6.69 -10.92 -19.55
C VAL A 472 6.63 -9.93 -20.72
N GLY A 473 7.73 -9.23 -20.98
CA GLY A 473 7.85 -8.26 -22.08
C GLY A 473 8.00 -8.88 -23.46
N ASP A 474 8.06 -8.04 -24.50
CA ASP A 474 8.37 -8.53 -25.85
C ASP A 474 9.84 -8.95 -25.96
N PHE A 475 10.14 -9.78 -26.96
CA PHE A 475 11.51 -10.13 -27.31
C PHE A 475 11.62 -10.54 -28.78
N GLU A 476 12.80 -10.38 -29.36
CA GLU A 476 13.05 -10.79 -30.74
C GLU A 476 12.81 -12.29 -30.89
N SER A 477 11.92 -12.67 -31.80
CA SER A 477 11.60 -14.07 -32.03
C SER A 477 12.82 -14.85 -32.48
N PHE A 478 13.07 -16.00 -31.85
CA PHE A 478 14.24 -16.84 -32.11
C PHE A 478 13.85 -18.28 -32.39
N THR A 479 14.81 -19.08 -32.87
CA THR A 479 14.63 -20.53 -32.95
C THR A 479 15.19 -21.15 -31.68
N SER A 480 14.35 -21.84 -30.91
CA SER A 480 14.74 -22.54 -29.69
C SER A 480 15.98 -23.41 -29.94
N PRO A 481 17.12 -23.14 -29.30
CA PRO A 481 18.30 -24.02 -29.41
C PRO A 481 18.04 -25.43 -28.85
N ILE A 482 17.06 -25.61 -27.96
CA ILE A 482 16.71 -26.91 -27.38
C ILE A 482 15.79 -27.71 -28.31
N PHE A 483 14.75 -27.08 -28.86
CA PHE A 483 13.68 -27.77 -29.59
C PHE A 483 13.71 -27.58 -31.11
N GLY A 484 14.47 -26.62 -31.62
CA GLY A 484 14.51 -26.30 -33.05
C GLY A 484 13.19 -25.75 -33.61
N VAL A 485 12.35 -25.17 -32.75
CA VAL A 485 11.05 -24.56 -33.08
C VAL A 485 11.10 -23.04 -32.92
N PRO A 486 10.28 -22.27 -33.66
CA PRO A 486 10.21 -20.82 -33.47
C PRO A 486 9.56 -20.49 -32.12
N VAL A 487 10.13 -19.53 -31.41
CA VAL A 487 9.62 -18.97 -30.15
C VAL A 487 9.40 -17.46 -30.34
N SER A 488 8.24 -16.98 -29.93
CA SER A 488 7.88 -15.55 -29.87
C SER A 488 7.24 -15.26 -28.51
N CYS A 489 7.06 -13.98 -28.17
CA CYS A 489 6.51 -13.57 -26.88
C CYS A 489 5.20 -14.28 -26.49
N ASN A 490 4.30 -14.55 -27.45
CA ASN A 490 3.04 -15.23 -27.16
C ASN A 490 2.97 -16.70 -27.62
N ALA A 491 4.07 -17.31 -28.07
CA ALA A 491 4.01 -18.65 -28.63
C ALA A 491 5.29 -19.48 -28.41
N HIS A 492 5.09 -20.69 -27.89
CA HIS A 492 6.10 -21.74 -27.86
C HIS A 492 5.48 -23.09 -28.29
N PRO A 493 5.69 -23.57 -29.55
CA PRO A 493 4.97 -24.72 -30.10
C PRO A 493 5.05 -26.04 -29.30
N VAL A 494 6.16 -26.28 -28.59
CA VAL A 494 6.32 -27.49 -27.77
C VAL A 494 5.70 -27.32 -26.38
N LEU A 495 6.11 -26.30 -25.62
CA LEU A 495 5.60 -26.01 -24.27
C LEU A 495 4.12 -25.63 -24.23
N ALA A 496 3.55 -25.10 -25.32
CA ALA A 496 2.12 -24.80 -25.40
C ALA A 496 1.25 -26.06 -25.24
N THR A 497 1.77 -27.25 -25.57
CA THR A 497 1.07 -28.53 -25.31
C THR A 497 0.94 -28.87 -23.81
N LEU A 498 1.70 -28.17 -22.97
CA LEU A 498 1.69 -28.26 -21.51
C LEU A 498 1.00 -27.04 -20.88
N GLY A 499 0.37 -26.17 -21.68
CA GLY A 499 -0.26 -24.94 -21.19
C GLY A 499 0.72 -23.81 -20.87
N VAL A 500 1.98 -23.94 -21.29
CA VAL A 500 3.04 -22.96 -21.01
C VAL A 500 3.38 -22.18 -22.28
N VAL A 501 3.28 -20.86 -22.19
CA VAL A 501 3.75 -19.89 -23.19
C VAL A 501 4.43 -18.73 -22.46
N PRO A 502 5.33 -17.97 -23.11
CA PRO A 502 6.05 -16.89 -22.43
C PRO A 502 5.09 -15.83 -21.89
N ASN A 503 4.20 -15.31 -22.75
CA ASN A 503 3.09 -14.45 -22.37
C ASN A 503 1.77 -15.01 -22.93
N ALA A 504 0.76 -15.20 -22.08
CA ALA A 504 -0.53 -15.76 -22.50
C ALA A 504 -1.35 -14.77 -23.33
N ASN A 505 -1.12 -13.46 -23.17
CA ASN A 505 -1.82 -12.41 -23.89
C ASN A 505 -0.87 -11.66 -24.83
N ALA A 506 -1.14 -11.76 -26.12
CA ALA A 506 -0.36 -11.10 -27.16
C ALA A 506 -0.45 -9.56 -27.14
N GLU A 507 -1.50 -8.98 -26.54
CA GLU A 507 -1.64 -7.52 -26.36
C GLU A 507 -0.55 -6.97 -25.44
N TYR A 508 -0.02 -7.81 -24.55
CA TYR A 508 0.97 -7.48 -23.55
C TYR A 508 2.40 -7.87 -23.96
N CYS A 509 2.59 -8.33 -25.20
CA CYS A 509 3.91 -8.49 -25.81
C CYS A 509 4.44 -7.13 -26.28
N THR A 510 4.78 -6.28 -25.31
CA THR A 510 5.39 -4.96 -25.52
C THR A 510 6.42 -4.69 -24.42
N ASP A 511 7.27 -3.69 -24.65
CA ASP A 511 8.23 -3.18 -23.66
C ASP A 511 7.60 -2.14 -22.71
N ASP A 512 6.30 -1.87 -22.85
CA ASP A 512 5.58 -0.92 -22.00
C ASP A 512 5.17 -1.55 -20.65
N GLY A 513 4.85 -0.71 -19.66
CA GLY A 513 4.39 -1.18 -18.34
C GLY A 513 5.50 -1.53 -17.35
N PHE A 514 6.75 -1.63 -17.80
CA PHE A 514 7.93 -1.82 -16.95
C PHE A 514 8.47 -0.48 -16.45
N THR A 515 9.20 -0.51 -15.33
CA THR A 515 9.80 0.68 -14.72
C THR A 515 10.63 1.48 -15.74
N THR A 516 10.33 2.77 -15.86
CA THR A 516 11.04 3.68 -16.76
C THR A 516 12.06 4.52 -15.99
N GLY A 517 13.06 5.06 -16.69
CA GLY A 517 14.08 5.92 -16.08
C GLY A 517 13.53 7.25 -15.52
N SER A 518 12.33 7.66 -15.92
CA SER A 518 11.60 8.76 -15.30
C SER A 518 10.10 8.50 -15.32
N SER A 519 9.40 8.96 -14.29
CA SER A 519 7.93 8.96 -14.23
C SER A 519 7.42 10.16 -13.45
N TRP A 520 6.22 10.65 -13.76
CA TRP A 520 5.65 11.79 -13.04
C TRP A 520 4.11 11.84 -13.09
N GLY A 521 3.54 12.57 -12.15
CA GLY A 521 2.10 12.74 -12.02
C GLY A 521 1.71 13.93 -11.15
N TYR A 522 0.41 14.15 -11.03
CA TYR A 522 -0.14 15.19 -10.16
C TYR A 522 -1.43 14.75 -9.49
N GLN A 523 -1.67 15.31 -8.31
CA GLN A 523 -2.90 15.10 -7.54
C GLN A 523 -3.49 16.44 -7.11
N VAL A 524 -4.82 16.52 -7.10
CA VAL A 524 -5.57 17.72 -6.73
C VAL A 524 -6.73 17.33 -5.84
N ARG A 525 -6.88 18.03 -4.72
CA ARG A 525 -8.04 17.94 -3.84
C ARG A 525 -8.69 19.30 -3.67
N ALA A 526 -10.00 19.33 -3.86
CA ALA A 526 -10.82 20.51 -3.61
C ALA A 526 -11.97 20.16 -2.66
N SER A 527 -12.25 21.02 -1.68
CA SER A 527 -13.42 20.89 -0.81
C SER A 527 -14.08 22.24 -0.56
N MET A 528 -15.41 22.27 -0.57
CA MET A 528 -16.18 23.46 -0.24
C MET A 528 -16.88 23.24 1.09
N GLU A 529 -16.87 24.24 1.97
CA GLU A 529 -17.52 24.20 3.27
C GLU A 529 -18.75 25.12 3.26
N PHE A 530 -19.91 24.53 3.53
CA PHE A 530 -21.17 25.25 3.72
C PHE A 530 -21.61 25.11 5.17
N ASN A 531 -21.42 26.16 5.96
CA ASN A 531 -21.80 26.17 7.36
C ASN A 531 -23.31 26.34 7.52
N ASP A 532 -23.89 25.62 8.47
CA ASP A 532 -25.34 25.64 8.74
C ASP A 532 -26.20 25.46 7.47
N ALA A 533 -25.73 24.59 6.57
CA ALA A 533 -26.38 24.34 5.29
C ALA A 533 -27.78 23.74 5.47
N LEU A 534 -27.96 22.92 6.52
CA LEU A 534 -29.26 22.34 6.87
C LEU A 534 -29.38 22.11 8.40
N ALA A 535 -30.13 22.98 9.07
CA ALA A 535 -30.55 22.79 10.47
C ALA A 535 -29.38 22.49 11.44
N GLY A 536 -28.30 23.26 11.35
CA GLY A 536 -27.08 23.11 12.16
C GLY A 536 -26.06 22.11 11.61
N VAL A 537 -26.35 21.46 10.47
CA VAL A 537 -25.42 20.55 9.79
C VAL A 537 -24.57 21.34 8.79
N ASN A 538 -23.26 21.21 8.92
CA ASN A 538 -22.29 21.70 7.94
C ASN A 538 -22.16 20.66 6.83
N LEU A 539 -22.16 21.10 5.57
CA LEU A 539 -21.97 20.23 4.41
C LEU A 539 -20.63 20.53 3.74
N VAL A 540 -19.87 19.48 3.46
CA VAL A 540 -18.56 19.56 2.83
C VAL A 540 -18.51 18.65 1.60
N PRO A 541 -19.01 19.09 0.44
CA PRO A 541 -18.72 18.41 -0.82
C PRO A 541 -17.23 18.53 -1.14
N SER A 542 -16.64 17.44 -1.62
CA SER A 542 -15.22 17.40 -2.00
C SER A 542 -14.99 16.53 -3.24
N LEU A 543 -13.87 16.82 -3.90
CA LEU A 543 -13.37 16.12 -5.06
C LEU A 543 -11.87 15.89 -4.87
N ALA A 544 -11.41 14.70 -5.20
CA ALA A 544 -10.00 14.37 -5.35
C ALA A 544 -9.77 13.80 -6.74
N TRP A 545 -8.68 14.22 -7.38
CA TRP A 545 -8.26 13.82 -8.71
C TRP A 545 -6.80 13.43 -8.67
N SER A 546 -6.45 12.30 -9.28
CA SER A 546 -5.06 11.92 -9.54
C SER A 546 -4.88 11.59 -11.02
N HIS A 547 -3.70 11.90 -11.55
CA HIS A 547 -3.27 11.50 -12.87
C HIS A 547 -1.76 11.23 -12.86
N ASP A 548 -1.42 9.98 -13.11
CA ASP A 548 -0.07 9.53 -13.40
C ASP A 548 0.16 9.75 -14.89
N VAL A 549 0.98 10.73 -15.26
CA VAL A 549 0.95 11.30 -16.61
C VAL A 549 1.82 10.51 -17.59
N ASP A 550 3.04 10.16 -17.17
CA ASP A 550 4.05 9.59 -18.04
C ASP A 550 5.00 8.71 -17.23
N GLY A 551 5.40 7.57 -17.81
CA GLY A 551 6.32 6.61 -17.22
C GLY A 551 5.73 5.74 -16.11
N TYR A 552 6.48 4.70 -15.77
CA TYR A 552 6.15 3.72 -14.74
C TYR A 552 7.20 3.78 -13.63
N GLY A 553 6.77 4.11 -12.41
CA GLY A 553 7.63 4.19 -11.24
C GLY A 553 7.60 2.90 -10.41
N PRO A 554 8.60 2.68 -9.54
CA PRO A 554 8.53 1.60 -8.55
C PRO A 554 7.26 1.74 -7.70
N ALA A 555 6.54 0.64 -7.46
CA ALA A 555 5.31 0.66 -6.68
C ALA A 555 5.54 1.24 -5.26
N PRO A 556 4.60 2.02 -4.70
CA PRO A 556 3.25 2.32 -5.21
C PRO A 556 3.16 3.62 -6.06
N ASN A 557 4.24 4.06 -6.73
CA ASN A 557 4.27 5.31 -7.50
C ASN A 557 3.44 5.25 -8.81
N PHE A 558 3.89 5.97 -9.83
CA PHE A 558 3.18 6.31 -11.06
C PHE A 558 3.00 5.11 -12.00
N VAL A 559 1.82 5.02 -12.61
CA VAL A 559 1.51 4.12 -13.74
C VAL A 559 0.99 4.97 -14.89
N GLU A 560 1.72 5.03 -16.00
CA GLU A 560 1.43 5.94 -17.12
C GLU A 560 -0.03 5.90 -17.59
N GLY A 561 -0.69 7.06 -17.55
CA GLY A 561 -2.08 7.25 -17.96
C GLY A 561 -3.12 6.88 -16.91
N ARG A 562 -2.72 6.40 -15.73
CA ARG A 562 -3.65 5.99 -14.66
C ARG A 562 -4.28 7.21 -14.03
N GLN A 563 -5.61 7.16 -13.89
CA GLN A 563 -6.41 8.25 -13.35
C GLN A 563 -7.33 7.73 -12.25
N ALA A 564 -7.57 8.57 -11.25
CA ALA A 564 -8.63 8.32 -10.27
C ALA A 564 -9.41 9.60 -9.97
N LEU A 565 -10.71 9.44 -9.77
CA LEU A 565 -11.64 10.50 -9.37
C LEU A 565 -12.42 10.04 -8.15
N SER A 566 -12.26 10.74 -7.03
CA SER A 566 -13.12 10.57 -5.86
C SER A 566 -14.02 11.79 -5.70
N VAL A 567 -15.31 11.55 -5.48
CA VAL A 567 -16.28 12.57 -5.09
C VAL A 567 -16.91 12.17 -3.77
N ALA A 568 -17.03 13.11 -2.85
CA ALA A 568 -17.60 12.84 -1.53
C ALA A 568 -18.49 13.98 -1.05
N LEU A 569 -19.50 13.64 -0.27
CA LEU A 569 -20.31 14.57 0.50
C LEU A 569 -20.22 14.20 1.96
N ARG A 570 -19.61 15.08 2.75
CA ARG A 570 -19.56 14.96 4.21
C ARG A 570 -20.56 15.88 4.88
N ALA A 571 -21.19 15.40 5.93
CA ALA A 571 -22.07 16.13 6.81
C ALA A 571 -21.48 16.11 8.24
N ASP A 572 -21.18 17.27 8.79
CA ASP A 572 -20.64 17.42 10.15
C ASP A 572 -21.70 18.13 11.03
N TYR A 573 -22.03 17.56 12.19
CA TYR A 573 -22.99 18.12 13.14
C TYR A 573 -22.35 18.27 14.53
N LEU A 574 -22.32 19.51 15.02
CA LEU A 574 -21.75 19.91 16.32
C LEU A 574 -20.27 19.54 16.54
N ASN A 575 -19.52 19.22 15.47
CA ASN A 575 -18.16 18.65 15.54
C ASN A 575 -18.06 17.30 16.29
N VAL A 576 -19.20 16.67 16.59
CA VAL A 576 -19.29 15.38 17.30
C VAL A 576 -19.66 14.28 16.33
N TYR A 577 -20.69 14.52 15.51
CA TYR A 577 -21.21 13.53 14.57
C TYR A 577 -20.77 13.87 13.16
N ARG A 578 -20.28 12.87 12.45
CA ARG A 578 -19.90 12.99 11.04
C ARG A 578 -20.51 11.85 10.25
N ALA A 579 -21.06 12.16 9.08
CA ALA A 579 -21.47 11.18 8.10
C ALA A 579 -20.81 11.53 6.76
N GLU A 580 -20.32 10.54 6.03
CA GLU A 580 -19.71 10.74 4.72
C GLU A 580 -20.17 9.68 3.73
N LEU A 581 -20.58 10.12 2.54
CA LEU A 581 -20.84 9.28 1.38
C LEU A 581 -19.80 9.63 0.32
N ALA A 582 -19.05 8.64 -0.17
CA ALA A 582 -18.04 8.83 -1.19
C ALA A 582 -18.15 7.78 -2.30
N TYR A 583 -17.77 8.18 -3.51
CA TYR A 583 -17.61 7.32 -4.67
C TYR A 583 -16.25 7.59 -5.28
N THR A 584 -15.49 6.52 -5.55
CA THR A 584 -14.18 6.60 -6.22
C THR A 584 -14.22 5.77 -7.48
N SER A 585 -13.72 6.36 -8.56
CA SER A 585 -13.57 5.72 -9.85
C SER A 585 -12.12 5.70 -10.30
N PHE A 586 -11.69 4.59 -10.88
CA PHE A 586 -10.35 4.38 -11.44
C PHE A 586 -10.45 4.10 -12.93
N PHE A 587 -9.63 4.75 -13.75
CA PHE A 587 -9.69 4.59 -15.20
C PHE A 587 -8.41 5.03 -15.88
N GLY A 588 -8.34 4.87 -17.20
CA GLY A 588 -7.13 5.12 -17.98
C GLY A 588 -6.04 4.08 -17.71
N ALA A 589 -4.88 4.30 -18.33
CA ALA A 589 -3.71 3.40 -18.39
C ALA A 589 -3.99 2.03 -19.02
N ASP A 590 -3.02 1.53 -19.79
CA ASP A 590 -3.08 0.17 -20.37
C ASP A 590 -2.70 -0.90 -19.33
N TYR A 591 -1.92 -0.52 -18.31
CA TYR A 591 -1.41 -1.40 -17.24
C TYR A 591 -2.03 -1.08 -15.87
N ASN A 592 -3.35 -0.87 -15.81
CA ASN A 592 -4.07 -0.47 -14.61
C ASN A 592 -4.91 -1.58 -13.98
N GLU A 593 -4.41 -2.16 -12.90
CA GLU A 593 -5.12 -3.21 -12.14
C GLU A 593 -6.26 -2.69 -11.27
N LEU A 594 -6.37 -1.37 -11.11
CA LEU A 594 -7.43 -0.74 -10.35
C LEU A 594 -8.62 -0.35 -11.21
N ALA A 595 -8.53 -0.47 -12.55
CA ALA A 595 -9.52 0.04 -13.49
C ALA A 595 -10.93 -0.56 -13.32
N ASP A 596 -11.07 -1.70 -12.63
CA ASP A 596 -12.35 -2.35 -12.31
C ASP A 596 -12.69 -2.33 -10.81
N ARG A 597 -11.97 -1.50 -10.04
CA ARG A 597 -12.07 -1.42 -8.57
C ARG A 597 -12.87 -0.21 -8.07
N ASP A 598 -13.70 0.38 -8.93
CA ASP A 598 -14.63 1.43 -8.53
C ASP A 598 -15.43 1.01 -7.28
N PHE A 599 -15.62 1.94 -6.35
CA PHE A 599 -16.31 1.63 -5.10
C PHE A 599 -17.10 2.80 -4.55
N LEU A 600 -18.17 2.44 -3.83
CA LEU A 600 -18.97 3.34 -3.02
C LEU A 600 -18.65 3.08 -1.55
N SER A 601 -18.46 4.13 -0.76
CA SER A 601 -18.31 4.03 0.69
C SER A 601 -19.28 4.94 1.44
N LEU A 602 -19.75 4.46 2.58
CA LEU A 602 -20.58 5.19 3.52
C LEU A 602 -19.99 5.04 4.92
N SER A 603 -19.80 6.13 5.64
CA SER A 603 -19.34 6.10 7.03
C SER A 603 -20.12 7.03 7.93
N PHE A 604 -20.19 6.66 9.20
CA PHE A 604 -20.71 7.47 10.29
C PHE A 604 -19.75 7.38 11.47
N SER A 605 -19.29 8.52 11.99
CA SER A 605 -18.37 8.57 13.12
C SER A 605 -18.87 9.49 14.22
N VAL A 606 -18.50 9.15 15.45
CA VAL A 606 -18.76 9.95 16.65
C VAL A 606 -17.43 10.20 17.36
N ALA A 607 -17.02 11.46 17.39
CA ALA A 607 -15.84 11.90 18.12
C ALA A 607 -16.27 12.57 19.43
N PHE A 608 -15.61 12.21 20.52
CA PHE A 608 -15.84 12.82 21.82
C PHE A 608 -14.56 12.89 22.63
#